data_AF-A0A7Y8IA92-F1
#
_entry.id   AF-A0A7Y8IA92-F1
#
_cell.length_a   1.000
_cell.length_b   1.000
_cell.length_c   1.000
_cell.angle_alpha   90.00
_cell.angle_beta   90.00
_cell.angle_gamma   90.00
#
_symmetry.space_group_name_H-M   'P 1'
#
loop_
_entity.id
_entity.type
_entity.pdbx_description
1 polymer ?
#
loop_
_entity_poly.entity_id
_entity_poly.type
_entity_poly.pdbx_seq_one_letter_code
_entity_poly.pdbx_strand_id
1 'polypeptide(L)'
;MNKAKILPWEIFSQSMVKVYLIDFLIIAIIYFLPALSHLTALPLYYLEPMRLAMLFAMIHTGKKNALIIAATLPIFSLLVSSHPGFLKAILITGELLFNLTFFYLLIRKVNVFSAALLSIIASKLLYYGVKYIFIQTQLIEGGLITTPISIQLIIALLMSIYAGFVFKKSGSNLS
;
A
#
# COMPACT_ATOMS: atom_id res chain seq x y z
N MET A 1 1.26 -32.04 -15.25
CA MET A 1 -0.07 -31.56 -14.80
C MET A 1 0.12 -30.18 -14.18
N ASN A 2 -0.14 -29.13 -14.96
CA ASN A 2 0.14 -27.74 -14.60
C ASN A 2 -0.96 -27.29 -13.63
N LYS A 3 -0.71 -27.30 -12.31
CA LYS A 3 -1.65 -26.68 -11.35
C LYS A 3 -1.69 -25.20 -11.70
N ALA A 4 -2.75 -24.75 -12.37
CA ALA A 4 -3.01 -23.34 -12.55
C ALA A 4 -2.95 -22.71 -11.16
N LYS A 5 -1.90 -21.92 -10.90
CA LYS A 5 -1.67 -21.27 -9.62
C LYS A 5 -2.80 -20.25 -9.47
N ILE A 6 -3.91 -20.64 -8.86
CA ILE A 6 -5.10 -19.80 -8.67
C ILE A 6 -4.60 -18.47 -8.13
N LEU A 7 -4.81 -17.43 -8.92
CA LEU A 7 -4.22 -16.15 -8.60
C LEU A 7 -5.00 -15.55 -7.43
N PRO A 8 -4.33 -14.90 -6.48
CA PRO A 8 -4.94 -14.50 -5.22
C PRO A 8 -6.20 -13.62 -5.34
N TRP A 9 -6.34 -12.90 -6.45
CA TRP A 9 -7.48 -12.05 -6.75
C TRP A 9 -8.68 -12.78 -7.38
N GLU A 10 -8.51 -14.03 -7.82
CA GLU A 10 -9.59 -14.89 -8.32
C GLU A 10 -10.32 -15.62 -7.17
N ILE A 11 -9.77 -15.56 -5.96
CA ILE A 11 -10.28 -16.31 -4.80
C ILE A 11 -11.50 -15.65 -4.16
N PHE A 12 -11.79 -14.39 -4.50
CA PHE A 12 -12.77 -13.58 -3.78
C PHE A 12 -13.84 -13.02 -4.72
N SER A 13 -14.96 -13.74 -4.88
CA SER A 13 -16.21 -13.18 -5.41
C SER A 13 -16.91 -12.37 -4.29
N GLN A 14 -16.45 -11.14 -4.07
CA GLN A 14 -17.03 -10.29 -3.04
C GLN A 14 -18.31 -9.64 -3.54
N SER A 15 -19.29 -9.47 -2.65
CA SER A 15 -20.47 -8.67 -2.96
C SER A 15 -20.06 -7.21 -3.20
N MET A 16 -20.69 -6.55 -4.17
CA MET A 16 -20.43 -5.15 -4.49
C MET A 16 -20.63 -4.24 -3.26
N VAL A 17 -21.62 -4.55 -2.41
CA VAL A 17 -21.87 -3.84 -1.15
C VAL A 17 -20.64 -3.88 -0.23
N LYS A 18 -20.00 -5.05 -0.10
CA LYS A 18 -18.81 -5.18 0.75
C LYS A 18 -17.63 -4.38 0.20
N VAL A 19 -17.45 -4.37 -1.13
CA VAL A 19 -16.39 -3.58 -1.78
C VAL A 19 -16.58 -2.09 -1.49
N TYR A 20 -17.78 -1.56 -1.73
CA TYR A 20 -18.06 -0.15 -1.47
C TYR A 20 -17.90 0.25 0.00
N LEU A 21 -18.31 -0.61 0.94
CA LEU A 21 -18.11 -0.35 2.37
C LEU A 21 -16.62 -0.29 2.75
N ILE A 22 -15.80 -1.18 2.18
CA ILE A 22 -14.35 -1.19 2.43
C ILE A 22 -13.70 0.05 1.85
N ASP A 23 -14.05 0.43 0.62
CA ASP A 23 -13.49 1.60 -0.04
C ASP A 23 -13.87 2.90 0.68
N PHE A 24 -15.13 3.02 1.11
CA PHE A 24 -15.59 4.14 1.93
C PHE A 24 -14.78 4.23 3.23
N LEU A 25 -14.59 3.11 3.94
CA LEU A 25 -13.81 3.08 5.17
C LEU A 25 -12.35 3.46 4.95
N ILE A 26 -11.72 2.94 3.89
CA ILE A 26 -10.34 3.26 3.50
C ILE A 26 -10.20 4.77 3.26
N ILE A 27 -11.09 5.34 2.44
CA ILE A 27 -11.05 6.77 2.09
C ILE A 27 -11.28 7.61 3.34
N ALA A 28 -12.26 7.26 4.18
CA ALA A 28 -12.56 7.97 5.41
C ALA A 28 -11.37 7.96 6.39
N ILE A 29 -10.74 6.81 6.63
CA ILE A 29 -9.58 6.70 7.52
C ILE A 29 -8.43 7.59 7.02
N ILE A 30 -8.16 7.59 5.72
CA ILE A 30 -7.05 8.35 5.14
C ILE A 30 -7.35 9.85 5.18
N TYR A 31 -8.57 10.23 4.87
CA TYR A 31 -9.05 11.60 4.95
C TYR A 31 -8.87 12.18 6.36
N PHE A 32 -9.31 11.44 7.38
CA PHE A 32 -9.24 11.91 8.76
C PHE A 32 -7.87 11.70 9.41
N LEU A 33 -6.92 11.06 8.71
CA LEU A 33 -5.64 10.70 9.30
C LEU A 33 -4.84 11.90 9.85
N PRO A 34 -4.72 13.05 9.13
CA PRO A 34 -4.04 14.22 9.69
C PRO A 34 -4.71 14.69 10.99
N ALA A 35 -6.04 14.77 11.00
CA ALA A 35 -6.82 15.18 12.18
C ALA A 35 -6.65 14.18 13.34
N LEU A 36 -6.70 12.87 13.07
CA LEU A 36 -6.50 11.83 14.06
C LEU A 36 -5.07 11.85 14.64
N SER A 37 -4.07 12.14 13.82
CA SER A 37 -2.68 12.26 14.27
C SER A 37 -2.49 13.45 15.23
N HIS A 38 -3.16 14.58 14.95
CA HIS A 38 -3.17 15.73 15.86
C HIS A 38 -3.95 15.46 17.14
N LEU A 39 -5.13 14.83 17.05
CA LEU A 39 -6.00 14.55 18.20
C LEU A 39 -5.37 13.58 19.20
N THR A 40 -4.69 12.54 18.70
CA THR A 40 -4.09 11.48 19.53
C THR A 40 -2.65 11.78 19.94
N ALA A 41 -2.05 12.84 19.40
CA ALA A 41 -0.61 13.14 19.45
C ALA A 41 0.29 11.98 18.95
N LEU A 42 -0.29 10.95 18.32
CA LEU A 42 0.44 9.85 17.73
C LEU A 42 0.75 10.17 16.26
N PRO A 43 2.00 9.99 15.79
CA PRO A 43 2.37 10.20 14.40
C PRO A 43 1.86 9.05 13.52
N LEU A 44 0.54 8.99 13.29
CA LEU A 44 -0.11 7.92 12.54
C LEU A 44 0.40 7.79 11.10
N TYR A 45 0.99 8.85 10.55
CA TYR A 45 1.65 8.84 9.26
C TYR A 45 2.86 7.88 9.20
N TYR A 46 3.48 7.55 10.35
CA TYR A 46 4.53 6.54 10.41
C TYR A 46 4.03 5.13 10.10
N LEU A 47 2.72 4.86 10.23
CA LEU A 47 2.12 3.54 9.97
C LEU A 47 2.01 3.18 8.49
N GLU A 48 2.52 4.02 7.58
CA GLU A 48 2.32 3.87 6.13
C GLU A 48 0.85 3.63 5.76
N PRO A 49 -0.06 4.49 6.25
CA PRO A 49 -1.51 4.32 6.19
C PRO A 49 -2.01 4.06 4.75
N MET A 50 -1.39 4.72 3.76
CA MET A 50 -1.75 4.56 2.35
C MET A 50 -1.39 3.18 1.79
N ARG A 51 -0.27 2.60 2.24
CA ARG A 51 0.13 1.24 1.85
C ARG A 51 -0.75 0.19 2.51
N LEU A 52 -1.09 0.40 3.78
CA LEU A 52 -2.07 -0.43 4.47
C LEU A 52 -3.40 -0.44 3.71
N ALA A 53 -3.94 0.74 3.40
CA ALA A 53 -5.16 0.89 2.59
C ALA A 53 -5.08 0.14 1.26
N MET A 54 -4.01 0.34 0.49
CA MET A 54 -3.79 -0.37 -0.78
C MET A 54 -3.75 -1.89 -0.59
N LEU A 55 -3.06 -2.38 0.44
CA LEU A 55 -2.94 -3.81 0.74
C LEU A 55 -4.28 -4.42 1.20
N PHE A 56 -5.06 -3.67 1.99
CA PHE A 56 -6.43 -4.04 2.35
C PHE A 56 -7.32 -4.14 1.10
N ALA A 57 -7.28 -3.14 0.21
CA ALA A 57 -8.02 -3.18 -1.05
C ALA A 57 -7.59 -4.38 -1.91
N MET A 58 -6.28 -4.63 -2.03
CA MET A 58 -5.73 -5.77 -2.77
C MET A 58 -6.27 -7.11 -2.26
N ILE A 59 -6.37 -7.28 -0.95
CA ILE A 59 -6.81 -8.52 -0.33
C ILE A 59 -8.33 -8.68 -0.40
N HIS A 60 -9.09 -7.62 -0.16
CA HIS A 60 -10.53 -7.72 0.10
C HIS A 60 -11.45 -7.22 -1.02
N THR A 61 -10.92 -6.55 -2.05
CA THR A 61 -11.74 -5.95 -3.13
C THR A 61 -11.27 -6.34 -4.54
N GLY A 62 -10.03 -6.82 -4.66
CA GLY A 62 -9.46 -7.33 -5.90
C GLY A 62 -8.49 -6.38 -6.58
N LYS A 63 -7.83 -6.88 -7.64
CA LYS A 63 -6.68 -6.22 -8.28
C LYS A 63 -6.99 -4.85 -8.89
N LYS A 64 -8.10 -4.76 -9.63
CA LYS A 64 -8.48 -3.51 -10.32
C LYS A 64 -8.78 -2.41 -9.31
N ASN A 65 -9.52 -2.75 -8.26
CA ASN A 65 -9.87 -1.79 -7.23
C ASN A 65 -8.65 -1.34 -6.42
N ALA A 66 -7.74 -2.26 -6.08
CA ALA A 66 -6.48 -1.91 -5.42
C ALA A 66 -5.62 -0.95 -6.25
N LEU A 67 -5.61 -1.08 -7.58
CA LEU A 67 -4.93 -0.12 -8.47
C LEU A 67 -5.60 1.26 -8.44
N ILE A 68 -6.93 1.31 -8.45
CA ILE A 68 -7.68 2.56 -8.32
C ILE A 68 -7.34 3.22 -6.98
N ILE A 69 -7.47 2.48 -5.87
CA ILE A 69 -7.14 2.96 -4.53
C ILE A 69 -5.68 3.45 -4.49
N ALA A 70 -4.70 2.67 -4.94
CA ALA A 70 -3.29 3.09 -4.95
C ALA A 70 -3.06 4.40 -5.73
N ALA A 71 -3.78 4.62 -6.83
CA ALA A 71 -3.66 5.81 -7.66
C ALA A 71 -4.37 7.03 -7.05
N THR A 72 -5.59 6.84 -6.52
CA THR A 72 -6.44 7.95 -6.11
C THR A 72 -6.18 8.38 -4.68
N LEU A 73 -5.74 7.49 -3.79
CA LEU A 73 -5.63 7.77 -2.36
C LEU A 73 -4.69 8.97 -2.05
N PRO A 74 -3.47 9.05 -2.62
CA PRO A 74 -2.58 10.17 -2.34
C PRO A 74 -3.09 11.48 -2.95
N ILE A 75 -3.73 11.40 -4.13
CA ILE A 75 -4.32 12.55 -4.83
C ILE A 75 -5.53 13.08 -4.05
N PHE A 76 -6.40 12.20 -3.57
CA PHE A 76 -7.56 12.57 -2.77
C PHE A 76 -7.15 13.22 -1.46
N SER A 77 -6.16 12.64 -0.76
CA SER A 77 -5.58 13.22 0.45
C SER A 77 -5.03 14.63 0.21
N LEU A 78 -4.32 14.83 -0.90
CA LEU A 78 -3.84 16.15 -1.32
C LEU A 78 -5.00 17.13 -1.54
N LEU A 79 -6.03 16.75 -2.31
CA LEU A 79 -7.11 17.67 -2.67
C LEU A 79 -7.89 18.17 -1.45
N VAL A 80 -8.06 17.34 -0.43
CA VAL A 80 -8.88 17.74 0.72
C VAL A 80 -8.05 18.28 1.87
N SER A 81 -6.95 17.63 2.22
CA SER A 81 -6.15 18.02 3.39
C SER A 81 -4.93 18.87 3.06
N SER A 82 -4.66 19.13 1.76
CA SER A 82 -3.40 19.72 1.27
C SER A 82 -2.15 18.95 1.74
N HIS A 83 -2.34 17.71 2.18
CA HIS A 83 -1.30 16.85 2.70
C HIS A 83 -1.47 15.43 2.13
N PRO A 84 -0.41 14.82 1.54
CA PRO A 84 0.92 15.37 1.31
C PRO A 84 0.91 16.40 0.15
N GLY A 85 1.92 17.28 0.08
CA GLY A 85 2.04 18.24 -1.03
C GLY A 85 2.13 17.58 -2.41
N PHE A 86 1.81 18.32 -3.48
CA PHE A 86 1.56 17.78 -4.83
C PHE A 86 2.63 16.80 -5.33
N LEU A 87 3.91 17.21 -5.31
CA LEU A 87 5.01 16.36 -5.78
C LEU A 87 5.21 15.12 -4.91
N LYS A 88 4.96 15.22 -3.59
CA LYS A 88 4.99 14.07 -2.68
C LYS A 88 3.82 13.12 -2.96
N ALA A 89 2.62 13.65 -3.29
CA ALA A 89 1.47 12.84 -3.66
C ALA A 89 1.74 12.01 -4.93
N ILE A 90 2.34 12.61 -5.96
CA ILE A 90 2.76 11.89 -7.19
C ILE A 90 3.80 10.83 -6.86
N LEU A 91 4.79 11.17 -6.04
CA LEU A 91 5.86 10.26 -5.64
C LEU A 91 5.32 9.04 -4.87
N ILE A 92 4.40 9.26 -3.91
CA ILE A 92 3.74 8.19 -3.16
C ILE A 92 2.84 7.36 -4.08
N THR A 93 2.12 8.00 -5.01
CA THR A 93 1.31 7.28 -6.01
C THR A 93 2.17 6.32 -6.83
N GLY A 94 3.33 6.79 -7.33
CA GLY A 94 4.28 5.96 -8.06
C GLY A 94 4.83 4.81 -7.21
N GLU A 95 5.17 5.06 -5.95
CA GLU A 95 5.61 4.03 -5.00
C GLU A 95 4.55 2.94 -4.80
N LEU A 96 3.29 3.31 -4.52
CA LEU A 96 2.20 2.36 -4.27
C LEU A 96 1.86 1.54 -5.52
N LEU A 97 1.81 2.18 -6.69
CA LEU A 97 1.55 1.49 -7.96
C LEU A 97 2.69 0.53 -8.31
N PHE A 98 3.95 0.93 -8.10
CA PHE A 98 5.10 0.05 -8.27
C PHE A 98 5.04 -1.12 -7.28
N ASN A 99 4.75 -0.85 -6.00
CA ASN A 99 4.62 -1.89 -4.98
C ASN A 99 3.60 -2.95 -5.39
N LEU A 100 2.39 -2.53 -5.74
CA LEU A 100 1.29 -3.41 -6.12
C LEU A 100 1.63 -4.21 -7.39
N THR A 101 2.16 -3.54 -8.41
CA THR A 101 2.51 -4.20 -9.68
C THR A 101 3.63 -5.21 -9.47
N PHE A 102 4.67 -4.84 -8.73
CA PHE A 102 5.82 -5.70 -8.47
C PHE A 102 5.45 -6.89 -7.58
N PHE A 103 4.55 -6.70 -6.60
CA PHE A 103 3.95 -7.80 -5.84
C PHE A 103 3.30 -8.84 -6.75
N TYR A 104 2.47 -8.41 -7.71
CA TYR A 104 1.81 -9.32 -8.65
C TYR A 104 2.76 -10.03 -9.61
N LEU A 105 3.92 -9.44 -9.91
CA LEU A 105 4.98 -10.10 -10.67
C LEU A 105 5.69 -11.15 -9.81
N LEU A 106 6.01 -10.82 -8.55
CA LEU A 106 6.75 -11.68 -7.64
C LEU A 106 5.96 -12.88 -7.14
N ILE A 107 4.65 -12.73 -6.89
CA ILE A 107 3.81 -13.83 -6.36
C ILE A 107 3.73 -15.04 -7.31
N ARG A 108 4.06 -14.83 -8.59
CA ARG A 108 4.20 -15.93 -9.57
C ARG A 108 5.46 -16.76 -9.31
N LYS A 109 6.54 -16.14 -8.84
CA LYS A 109 7.88 -16.73 -8.69
C LYS A 109 8.22 -17.17 -7.26
N VAL A 110 7.70 -16.47 -6.24
CA VAL A 110 7.99 -16.74 -4.82
C VAL A 110 6.70 -16.92 -4.02
N ASN A 111 6.82 -17.23 -2.72
CA ASN A 111 5.67 -17.31 -1.82
C ASN A 111 5.09 -15.90 -1.55
N VAL A 112 3.86 -15.84 -1.03
CA VAL A 112 3.13 -14.57 -0.83
C VAL A 112 3.84 -13.63 0.13
N PHE A 113 4.37 -14.17 1.24
CA PHE A 113 5.09 -13.40 2.25
C PHE A 113 6.32 -12.71 1.64
N SER A 114 7.18 -13.46 0.95
CA SER A 114 8.38 -12.93 0.31
C SER A 114 8.02 -11.99 -0.84
N ALA A 115 6.96 -12.27 -1.60
CA ALA A 115 6.47 -11.36 -2.63
C ALA A 115 6.07 -10.00 -2.03
N ALA A 116 5.31 -9.99 -0.93
CA ALA A 116 4.92 -8.79 -0.22
C ALA A 116 6.15 -8.03 0.30
N LEU A 117 7.03 -8.71 1.03
CA LEU A 117 8.19 -8.09 1.66
C LEU A 117 9.14 -7.48 0.63
N LEU A 118 9.52 -8.25 -0.40
CA LEU A 118 10.40 -7.78 -1.47
C LEU A 118 9.76 -6.63 -2.25
N SER A 119 8.45 -6.69 -2.49
CA SER A 119 7.76 -5.61 -3.18
C SER A 119 7.76 -4.31 -2.39
N ILE A 120 7.60 -4.39 -1.06
CA ILE A 120 7.58 -3.22 -0.17
C ILE A 120 8.97 -2.60 -0.15
N ILE A 121 10.00 -3.41 0.11
CA ILE A 121 11.39 -2.95 0.12
C ILE A 121 11.76 -2.31 -1.23
N ALA A 122 11.49 -2.98 -2.35
CA ALA A 122 11.82 -2.46 -3.68
C ALA A 122 11.10 -1.13 -3.97
N SER A 123 9.81 -1.02 -3.61
CA SER A 123 9.06 0.24 -3.76
C SER A 123 9.62 1.38 -2.92
N LYS A 124 10.11 1.10 -1.71
CA LYS A 124 10.76 2.09 -0.84
C LYS A 124 12.10 2.54 -1.38
N LEU A 125 12.91 1.61 -1.88
CA LEU A 125 14.17 1.96 -2.54
C LEU A 125 13.93 2.87 -3.74
N LEU A 126 12.91 2.58 -4.55
CA LEU A 126 12.49 3.45 -5.65
C LEU A 126 12.05 4.82 -5.14
N TYR A 127 11.18 4.86 -4.12
CA TYR A 127 10.72 6.12 -3.52
C TYR A 127 11.88 6.99 -3.04
N TYR A 128 12.82 6.44 -2.28
CA TYR A 128 13.98 7.20 -1.79
C TYR A 128 14.93 7.59 -2.92
N GLY A 129 15.12 6.74 -3.93
CA GLY A 129 15.91 7.09 -5.12
C GLY A 129 15.35 8.29 -5.87
N VAL A 130 14.04 8.31 -6.14
CA VAL A 130 13.39 9.44 -6.82
C VAL A 130 13.30 10.67 -5.89
N LYS A 131 13.02 10.47 -4.59
CA LYS A 131 13.01 11.56 -3.60
C LYS A 131 14.37 12.26 -3.52
N TYR A 132 15.46 11.49 -3.58
CA TYR A 132 16.82 12.04 -3.60
C TYR A 132 17.01 12.98 -4.79
N ILE A 133 16.60 12.57 -6.00
CA ILE A 133 16.66 13.42 -7.19
C ILE A 133 15.87 14.72 -6.97
N PHE A 134 14.65 14.63 -6.43
CA PHE A 134 13.81 15.81 -6.18
C PHE A 134 14.39 16.77 -5.12
N ILE A 135 15.11 16.25 -4.13
CA ILE A 135 15.81 17.09 -3.15
C ILE A 135 17.00 17.79 -3.83
N GLN A 136 17.79 17.07 -4.63
CA GLN A 136 18.94 17.64 -5.34
C GLN A 136 18.53 18.73 -6.35
N THR A 137 17.37 18.58 -6.97
CA THR A 137 16.82 19.60 -7.90
C THR A 137 16.00 20.67 -7.18
N GLN A 138 15.98 20.71 -5.85
CA GLN A 138 15.22 21.66 -5.02
C GLN A 138 13.71 21.66 -5.28
N LEU A 139 13.17 20.58 -5.86
CA LEU A 139 11.73 20.41 -6.08
C LEU A 139 10.99 20.05 -4.79
N ILE A 140 11.67 19.40 -3.84
CA ILE A 140 11.11 19.03 -2.54
C ILE A 140 12.09 19.36 -1.43
N GLU A 141 11.60 20.02 -0.38
CA GLU A 141 12.35 20.31 0.82
C GLU A 141 12.20 19.19 1.89
N GLY A 142 13.21 19.11 2.75
CA GLY A 142 13.27 18.23 3.93
C GLY A 142 14.25 17.07 3.80
N GLY A 143 14.35 16.26 4.86
CA GLY A 143 15.27 15.13 4.91
C GLY A 143 14.89 14.00 3.95
N LEU A 144 15.89 13.26 3.45
CA LEU A 144 15.68 12.09 2.59
C LEU A 144 14.85 11.02 3.31
N ILE A 145 15.25 10.68 4.53
CA ILE A 145 14.54 9.74 5.41
C ILE A 145 13.86 10.55 6.51
N THR A 146 12.53 10.44 6.59
CA THR A 146 11.70 11.20 7.56
C THR A 146 11.01 10.30 8.58
N THR A 147 10.72 9.07 8.20
CA THR A 147 10.22 8.03 9.11
C THR A 147 11.40 7.18 9.57
N PRO A 148 11.52 6.84 10.86
CA PRO A 148 12.55 5.92 11.34
C PRO A 148 12.57 4.61 10.54
N ILE A 149 13.75 4.16 10.12
CA ILE A 149 13.91 2.93 9.31
C ILE A 149 13.38 1.71 10.08
N SER A 150 13.57 1.68 11.41
CA SER A 150 13.03 0.63 12.28
C SER A 150 11.52 0.47 12.14
N ILE A 151 10.77 1.59 12.17
CA ILE A 151 9.31 1.58 12.03
C ILE A 151 8.90 1.09 10.64
N GLN A 152 9.58 1.55 9.58
CA GLN A 152 9.30 1.11 8.20
C GLN A 152 9.49 -0.40 8.05
N LEU A 153 10.57 -0.96 8.60
CA LEU A 153 10.84 -2.40 8.54
C LEU A 153 9.81 -3.21 9.33
N ILE A 154 9.43 -2.75 10.53
CA ILE A 154 8.40 -3.41 11.35
C ILE A 154 7.09 -3.46 10.60
N ILE A 155 6.63 -2.35 10.03
CA ILE A 155 5.35 -2.30 9.31
C ILE A 155 5.41 -3.13 8.03
N ALA A 156 6.51 -3.06 7.27
CA ALA A 156 6.72 -3.90 6.10
C ALA A 156 6.64 -5.40 6.45
N LEU A 157 7.20 -5.80 7.58
CA LEU A 157 7.12 -7.17 8.08
C LEU A 157 5.69 -7.54 8.47
N LEU A 158 5.01 -6.71 9.27
CA LEU A 158 3.62 -6.94 9.70
C LEU A 158 2.66 -7.07 8.50
N MET A 159 2.78 -6.19 7.51
CA MET A 159 2.00 -6.24 6.28
C MET A 159 2.27 -7.51 5.47
N SER A 160 3.54 -7.92 5.38
CA SER A 160 3.93 -9.15 4.68
C SER A 160 3.40 -10.40 5.38
N ILE A 161 3.46 -10.44 6.72
CA ILE A 161 2.89 -11.50 7.54
C ILE A 161 1.38 -11.59 7.30
N TYR A 162 0.68 -10.47 7.39
CA TYR A 162 -0.77 -10.40 7.18
C TYR A 162 -1.16 -10.89 5.78
N ALA A 163 -0.48 -10.43 4.73
CA ALA A 163 -0.69 -10.92 3.37
C ALA A 163 -0.46 -12.43 3.27
N GLY A 164 0.63 -12.94 3.86
CA GLY A 164 0.94 -14.37 3.88
C GLY A 164 -0.16 -15.23 4.53
N PHE A 165 -0.69 -14.80 5.67
CA PHE A 165 -1.76 -15.52 6.37
C PHE A 165 -3.08 -15.54 5.59
N VAL A 166 -3.52 -14.40 5.08
CA VAL A 166 -4.82 -14.31 4.40
C VAL A 166 -4.82 -15.14 3.12
N PHE A 167 -3.77 -15.03 2.31
CA PHE A 167 -3.70 -15.78 1.06
C PHE A 167 -3.46 -17.29 1.27
N LYS A 168 -2.79 -17.71 2.35
CA LYS A 168 -2.69 -19.13 2.72
C LYS A 168 -4.06 -19.72 3.08
N LYS A 169 -4.85 -19.01 3.90
CA LYS A 169 -6.21 -19.42 4.29
C LYS A 169 -7.14 -19.53 3.08
N SER A 170 -6.98 -18.64 2.10
CA SER A 170 -7.76 -18.67 0.86
C SER A 170 -7.44 -19.86 -0.03
N GLY A 171 -6.17 -20.31 -0.07
CA GLY A 171 -5.77 -21.51 -0.82
C GLY A 171 -6.17 -22.84 -0.17
N SER A 172 -6.42 -22.87 1.15
CA SER A 172 -6.84 -24.08 1.88
C SER A 172 -8.34 -24.32 1.89
N ASN A 173 -9.16 -23.31 1.59
CA ASN A 173 -10.62 -23.46 1.52
C ASN A 173 -11.10 -24.07 0.18
N LEU A 174 -10.16 -24.44 -0.70
CA LEU A 174 -10.40 -25.02 -2.04
C LEU A 174 -9.83 -26.44 -2.17
N SER A 175 -9.39 -27.05 -1.06
CA SER A 175 -8.95 -28.45 -1.00
C SER A 175 -9.99 -29.34 -0.32
#